data_AF-A0A3N5X645-F1
#
_entry.id   AF-A0A3N5X645-F1
#
_cell.length_a   1.000
_cell.length_b   1.000
_cell.length_c   1.000
_cell.angle_alpha   90.00
_cell.angle_beta   90.00
_cell.angle_gamma   90.00
#
_symmetry.space_group_name_H-M   'P 1'
#
loop_
_entity.id
_entity.type
_entity.pdbx_description
1 polymer ?
#
loop_
_entity_poly.entity_id
_entity_poly.type
_entity_poly.pdbx_seq_one_letter_code
_entity_poly.pdbx_strand_id
1 'polypeptide(L)'
;MKILSNFLGRLLLIAAGLLISVLVLEIGVRVVNLAPPPDPNPTIWTPHPLLGWWHIPGSGGMFHSSYNEFENEVRINARGL
;
A
#
# COMPACT_ATOMS: atom_id res chain seq x y z
N MET A 1 18.79 37.33 -11.48
CA MET A 1 17.48 36.68 -11.22
C MET A 1 16.99 35.80 -12.38
N LYS A 2 17.08 36.22 -13.65
CA LYS A 2 16.64 35.40 -14.82
C LYS A 2 17.30 34.01 -14.96
N ILE A 3 18.58 33.88 -14.61
CA ILE A 3 19.31 32.59 -14.67
C ILE A 3 18.76 31.60 -13.63
N LEU A 4 18.49 32.08 -12.42
CA LEU A 4 17.93 31.28 -11.33
C LEU A 4 16.51 30.81 -11.64
N SER A 5 15.66 31.71 -12.19
CA SER A 5 14.30 31.34 -12.59
C SER A 5 14.28 30.31 -13.73
N ASN A 6 15.20 30.42 -14.69
CA ASN A 6 15.32 29.44 -15.78
C ASN A 6 15.77 28.07 -15.28
N PHE A 7 16.71 28.04 -14.34
CA PHE A 7 17.17 26.80 -13.73
C PHE A 7 16.07 26.12 -12.92
N LEU A 8 15.35 26.89 -12.11
CA LEU A 8 14.23 26.38 -11.31
C LEU A 8 13.09 25.86 -12.20
N GLY A 9 12.78 26.55 -13.30
CA GLY A 9 11.79 26.11 -14.28
C GLY A 9 12.15 24.76 -14.92
N ARG A 10 13.43 24.53 -15.24
CA ARG A 10 13.91 23.24 -15.77
C ARG A 10 13.79 22.12 -14.75
N LEU A 11 14.14 22.39 -13.48
CA LEU A 11 13.98 21.41 -12.40
C LEU A 11 12.52 21.03 -12.19
N LEU A 12 11.61 22.01 -12.20
CA LEU A 12 10.17 21.76 -12.09
C LEU A 12 9.64 20.93 -13.27
N LEU A 13 10.10 21.20 -14.49
CA LEU A 13 9.74 20.41 -15.68
C LEU A 13 10.19 18.95 -15.56
N ILE A 14 11.42 18.71 -15.09
CA ILE A 14 11.93 17.36 -14.86
C ILE A 14 11.10 16.65 -13.77
N ALA A 15 10.84 17.33 -12.66
CA ALA A 15 10.03 16.79 -11.57
C ALA A 15 8.61 16.45 -12.03
N ALA A 16 7.97 17.33 -12.80
CA ALA A 16 6.65 17.10 -13.37
C ALA A 16 6.65 15.89 -14.33
N GLY A 17 7.66 15.77 -15.20
CA GLY A 17 7.78 14.64 -16.12
C GLY A 17 7.92 13.29 -15.40
N LEU A 18 8.75 13.25 -14.36
CA LEU A 18 8.89 12.07 -13.51
C LEU A 18 7.58 11.73 -12.79
N LEU A 19 6.95 12.72 -12.19
CA LEU A 19 5.73 12.54 -11.41
C LEU A 19 4.55 12.07 -12.28
N ILE A 20 4.40 12.64 -13.48
CA ILE A 20 3.39 12.20 -14.45
C ILE A 20 3.66 10.76 -14.90
N SER A 21 4.91 10.41 -15.20
CA SER A 21 5.26 9.05 -15.65
C SER A 21 4.95 8.01 -14.57
N VAL A 22 5.27 8.31 -13.30
CA VAL A 22 4.93 7.44 -12.16
C VAL A 22 3.41 7.31 -11.99
N LEU A 23 2.67 8.41 -12.09
CA LEU A 23 1.21 8.38 -11.99
C LEU A 23 0.57 7.53 -13.10
N VAL A 24 1.04 7.65 -14.34
CA VAL A 24 0.53 6.85 -15.46
C VAL A 24 0.79 5.36 -15.23
N LEU A 25 1.97 4.99 -14.74
CA LEU A 25 2.30 3.61 -14.40
C LEU A 25 1.41 3.08 -13.27
N GLU A 26 1.23 3.85 -12.20
CA GLU A 26 0.39 3.48 -11.06
C GLU A 26 -1.08 3.29 -11.47
N ILE A 27 -1.61 4.20 -12.28
CA ILE A 27 -2.96 4.09 -12.84
C ILE A 27 -3.06 2.84 -13.71
N GLY A 28 -2.08 2.61 -14.59
CA GLY A 28 -2.02 1.41 -15.43
C GLY A 28 -2.11 0.15 -14.59
N VAL A 29 -1.21 -0.01 -13.61
CA VAL A 29 -1.15 -1.14 -12.69
C VAL A 29 -2.49 -1.38 -11.98
N ARG A 30 -3.17 -0.31 -11.54
CA ARG A 30 -4.49 -0.41 -10.88
C ARG A 30 -5.61 -0.77 -11.86
N VAL A 31 -5.63 -0.19 -13.06
CA VAL A 31 -6.66 -0.46 -14.07
C VAL A 31 -6.59 -1.91 -14.56
N VAL A 32 -5.37 -2.45 -14.73
CA VAL A 32 -5.18 -3.84 -15.15
C VAL A 32 -5.13 -4.83 -13.98
N ASN A 33 -5.40 -4.38 -12.75
CA ASN A 33 -5.36 -5.18 -11.52
C ASN A 33 -4.05 -5.98 -11.33
N LEU A 34 -2.92 -5.43 -11.79
CA LEU A 34 -1.60 -6.08 -11.65
C LEU A 34 -1.07 -6.02 -10.23
N ALA A 35 -1.44 -4.98 -9.46
CA ALA A 35 -1.17 -4.93 -8.03
C ALA A 35 -2.47 -5.14 -7.26
N PRO A 36 -2.46 -5.97 -6.20
CA PRO A 36 -3.62 -6.08 -5.33
C PRO A 36 -3.82 -4.74 -4.61
N PRO A 37 -5.06 -4.34 -4.32
CA PRO A 37 -5.29 -3.21 -3.43
C PRO A 37 -4.54 -3.47 -2.11
N PRO A 38 -3.96 -2.45 -1.48
CA PRO A 38 -3.32 -2.62 -0.18
C PRO A 38 -4.37 -3.14 0.81
N ASP A 39 -4.21 -4.39 1.23
CA ASP A 39 -5.17 -5.10 2.07
C ASP A 39 -5.39 -4.33 3.37
N PRO A 40 -6.58 -3.73 3.57
CA PRO A 40 -6.93 -3.17 4.85
C PRO A 40 -7.53 -4.33 5.66
N ASN A 41 -6.69 -5.22 6.20
CA ASN A 41 -7.19 -6.21 7.14
C ASN A 41 -6.74 -5.93 8.58
N PRO A 42 -7.31 -4.90 9.24
CA PRO A 42 -7.10 -4.65 10.66
C PRO A 42 -7.90 -5.62 11.55
N THR A 43 -8.61 -6.60 10.99
CA THR A 43 -9.50 -7.46 11.78
C THR A 43 -8.72 -8.36 12.74
N ILE A 44 -7.54 -8.83 12.32
CA ILE A 44 -6.69 -9.69 13.16
C ILE A 44 -5.25 -9.20 13.29
N TRP A 45 -4.85 -8.14 12.57
CA TRP A 45 -3.52 -7.55 12.67
C TRP A 45 -3.55 -6.05 12.98
N THR A 46 -2.56 -5.59 13.73
CA THR A 46 -2.29 -4.16 13.97
C THR A 46 -0.84 -3.85 13.61
N PRO A 47 -0.54 -2.66 13.06
CA PRO A 47 0.84 -2.23 12.86
C PRO A 47 1.57 -2.13 14.20
N HIS A 48 2.80 -2.64 14.26
CA HIS A 48 3.72 -2.50 15.38
C HIS A 48 4.97 -1.72 14.95
N PRO A 49 5.35 -0.64 15.65
CA PRO A 49 6.39 0.29 15.20
C PRO A 49 7.78 -0.33 15.05
N LEU A 50 8.06 -1.48 15.68
CA LEU A 50 9.37 -2.16 15.61
C LEU A 50 9.37 -3.47 14.83
N LEU A 51 8.20 -4.13 14.69
CA LEU A 51 8.11 -5.51 14.19
C LEU A 51 7.28 -5.63 12.91
N GLY A 52 6.74 -4.51 12.40
CA GLY A 52 5.87 -4.48 11.25
C GLY A 52 4.42 -4.78 11.63
N TRP A 53 4.07 -6.05 11.78
CA TRP A 53 2.68 -6.49 12.00
C TRP A 53 2.56 -7.41 13.22
N TRP A 54 1.49 -7.23 13.98
CA TRP A 54 1.17 -8.07 15.13
C TRP A 54 -0.26 -8.58 15.12
N HIS A 55 -0.45 -9.83 15.53
CA HIS A 55 -1.79 -10.37 15.77
C HIS A 55 -2.46 -9.64 16.95
N ILE A 56 -3.76 -9.41 16.83
CA ILE A 56 -4.60 -8.92 17.92
C ILE A 56 -5.08 -10.14 18.72
N PRO A 57 -4.64 -10.35 19.99
CA PRO A 57 -5.06 -11.53 20.75
C PRO A 57 -6.57 -11.60 20.96
N GLY A 58 -7.15 -12.79 20.83
CA GLY A 58 -8.59 -13.01 20.98
C GLY A 58 -9.45 -12.48 19.83
N SER A 59 -8.82 -12.00 18.75
CA SER A 59 -9.53 -11.62 17.52
C SER A 59 -9.78 -12.82 16.62
N GLY A 60 -10.70 -12.65 15.67
CA GLY A 60 -10.95 -13.65 14.63
C GLY A 60 -11.92 -13.12 13.59
N GLY A 61 -11.93 -13.75 12.43
CA GLY A 61 -12.79 -13.37 11.33
C GLY A 61 -12.52 -14.18 10.08
N MET A 62 -13.30 -13.91 9.05
CA MET A 62 -13.07 -14.46 7.72
C MET A 62 -11.87 -13.75 7.10
N PHE A 63 -10.82 -14.51 6.80
CA PHE A 63 -9.65 -14.04 6.07
C PHE A 63 -9.76 -14.52 4.63
N HIS A 64 -9.76 -13.57 3.70
CA HIS A 64 -9.78 -13.85 2.27
C HIS A 64 -8.53 -13.28 1.61
N SER A 65 -8.05 -13.96 0.57
CA SER A 65 -7.03 -13.39 -0.31
C SER A 65 -7.62 -12.21 -1.08
N SER A 66 -6.83 -11.15 -1.31
CA SER A 66 -7.17 -10.07 -2.24
C SER A 66 -7.56 -10.57 -3.65
N TYR A 67 -7.06 -11.75 -4.04
CA TYR A 67 -7.35 -12.39 -5.33
C TYR A 67 -8.44 -13.47 -5.25
N ASN A 68 -9.13 -13.59 -4.12
CA ASN A 68 -10.16 -14.60 -3.87
C ASN A 68 -9.69 -16.05 -4.07
N GLU A 69 -8.38 -16.29 -3.93
CA GLU A 69 -7.78 -17.63 -4.05
C GLU A 69 -8.14 -18.55 -2.88
N PHE A 70 -8.43 -17.98 -1.72
CA PHE A 70 -8.86 -18.70 -0.54
C PHE A 70 -9.72 -17.80 0.35
N GLU A 71 -10.59 -18.44 1.12
CA GLU A 71 -11.39 -17.85 2.17
C GLU A 71 -11.41 -18.83 3.35
N ASN A 72 -10.86 -18.42 4.49
CA ASN A 72 -10.75 -19.25 5.68
C ASN A 72 -11.11 -18.44 6.92
N GLU A 73 -11.80 -19.08 7.87
CA GLU A 73 -11.97 -18.51 9.20
C GLU A 73 -10.64 -18.61 9.97
N VAL A 74 -10.13 -17.47 10.42
CA VAL A 74 -8.92 -17.38 11.25
C VAL A 74 -9.30 -16.91 12.64
N ARG A 75 -8.79 -17.58 13.67
CA ARG A 75 -8.99 -17.21 15.07
C ARG A 75 -7.64 -17.14 15.77
N ILE A 76 -7.36 -15.98 16.36
CA ILE A 76 -6.16 -15.73 17.15
C ILE A 76 -6.49 -15.99 18.61
N ASN A 77 -5.74 -16.88 19.26
CA ASN A 77 -5.99 -17.17 20.66
C ASN A 77 -5.54 -16.04 21.59
N ALA A 78 -5.76 -16.21 22.90
CA ALA A 78 -5.39 -15.21 23.90
C ALA A 78 -3.88 -14.93 24.00
N ARG A 79 -3.03 -15.74 23.37
CA ARG A 79 -1.57 -15.56 23.30
C ARG A 79 -1.11 -14.88 22.02
N GLY A 80 -2.01 -14.50 21.12
CA GLY A 80 -1.63 -13.91 19.83
C GLY A 80 -1.11 -14.93 18.81
N LEU A 81 -1.41 -16.22 19.02
CA LEU A 81 -1.02 -17.33 18.16
C LEU A 81 -2.21 -17.89 17.38
#